data_AF-A0A356ZZL3-F1
#
_entry.id   AF-A0A356ZZL3-F1
#
_cell.length_a   1.000
_cell.length_b   1.000
_cell.length_c   1.000
_cell.angle_alpha   90.00
_cell.angle_beta   90.00
_cell.angle_gamma   90.00
#
_symmetry.space_group_name_H-M   'P 1'
#
loop_
_entity.id
_entity.type
_entity.pdbx_description
1 polymer ?
#
loop_
_entity_poly.entity_id
_entity_poly.type
_entity_poly.pdbx_seq_one_letter_code
_entity_poly.pdbx_strand_id
1 'polypeptide(L)'
;MENFSGQTPVVIQQDFHASILMSNRAAVAEQDAQAEIQARIDPNTHKYVDYRINRNILIGKMKDRLIAIALEEDGRKREAAWNRLRGSTRRKRRAILNK
;
A
#
# COMPACT_ATOMS: atom_id res chain seq x y z
N MET A 1 22.43 -22.29 17.76
CA MET A 1 21.33 -22.05 16.80
C MET A 1 20.06 -21.94 17.61
N GLU A 2 19.46 -20.76 17.68
CA GLU A 2 18.17 -20.60 18.35
C GLU A 2 17.07 -21.19 17.44
N ASN A 3 16.27 -22.10 17.99
CA ASN A 3 15.12 -22.68 17.29
C ASN A 3 14.03 -21.62 17.19
N PHE A 4 14.06 -20.81 16.13
CA PHE A 4 13.02 -19.83 15.83
C PHE A 4 11.76 -20.56 15.33
N SER A 5 10.92 -21.04 16.25
CA SER A 5 9.70 -21.77 15.89
C SER A 5 8.57 -20.86 15.41
N GLY A 6 8.73 -19.53 15.45
CA GLY A 6 7.71 -18.56 15.03
C GLY A 6 6.41 -18.59 15.84
N GLN A 7 6.33 -19.42 16.88
CA GLN A 7 5.11 -19.72 17.63
C GLN A 7 5.07 -19.06 19.01
N THR A 8 5.93 -18.09 19.28
CA THR A 8 5.83 -17.33 20.53
C THR A 8 4.60 -16.41 20.46
N PRO A 9 3.89 -16.17 21.59
CA PRO A 9 2.75 -15.26 21.62
C PRO A 9 3.06 -13.87 21.03
N VAL A 10 4.31 -13.41 21.20
CA VAL A 10 4.80 -12.14 20.67
C VAL A 10 4.81 -12.14 19.14
N VAL A 11 5.36 -13.18 18.51
CA VAL A 11 5.41 -13.28 17.03
C VAL A 11 4.00 -13.35 16.45
N ILE A 12 3.10 -14.12 17.09
CA ILE A 12 1.68 -14.21 16.66
C ILE A 12 1.02 -12.83 16.72
N GLN A 13 1.23 -12.07 17.81
CA GLN A 13 0.66 -10.74 17.96
C GLN A 13 1.24 -9.74 16.94
N GLN A 14 2.54 -9.82 16.67
CA GLN A 14 3.19 -9.00 15.65
C GLN A 14 2.63 -9.28 14.25
N ASP A 15 2.47 -10.54 13.87
CA ASP A 15 1.91 -10.93 12.58
C ASP A 15 0.45 -10.49 12.43
N PHE A 16 -0.33 -10.58 13.50
CA PHE A 16 -1.70 -10.07 13.52
C PHE A 16 -1.75 -8.56 13.28
N HIS A 17 -0.96 -7.78 14.03
CA HIS A 17 -0.92 -6.32 13.87
C HIS A 17 -0.37 -5.90 12.51
N ALA A 18 0.64 -6.59 12.00
CA ALA A 18 1.18 -6.37 10.66
C ALA A 18 0.10 -6.62 9.59
N SER A 19 -0.68 -7.70 9.73
CA SER A 19 -1.76 -8.04 8.80
C SER A 19 -2.89 -6.99 8.80
N ILE A 20 -3.28 -6.48 9.97
CA ILE A 20 -4.26 -5.39 10.07
C ILE A 20 -3.73 -4.10 9.44
N LEU A 21 -2.49 -3.72 9.78
CA LEU A 21 -1.86 -2.53 9.22
C LEU A 21 -1.80 -2.61 7.68
N MET A 22 -1.35 -3.75 7.15
CA MET A 22 -1.32 -4.03 5.71
C MET A 22 -2.69 -3.85 5.06
N SER A 23 -3.72 -4.47 5.64
CA SER A 23 -5.09 -4.44 5.11
C SER A 23 -5.66 -3.03 5.08
N ASN A 24 -5.45 -2.25 6.15
CA ASN A 24 -5.90 -0.88 6.24
C ASN A 24 -5.18 0.03 5.24
N ARG A 25 -3.86 -0.15 5.10
CA ARG A 25 -3.07 0.63 4.14
C ARG A 25 -3.43 0.28 2.70
N ALA A 26 -3.67 -1.00 2.41
CA ALA A 26 -4.14 -1.44 1.10
C ALA A 26 -5.50 -0.84 0.75
N ALA A 27 -6.45 -0.81 1.70
CA ALA A 27 -7.76 -0.19 1.47
C ALA A 27 -7.65 1.30 1.09
N VAL A 28 -6.80 2.07 1.80
CA VAL A 28 -6.56 3.49 1.47
C VAL A 28 -5.92 3.65 0.08
N ALA A 29 -4.91 2.83 -0.24
CA ALA A 29 -4.25 2.88 -1.54
C ALA A 29 -5.19 2.46 -2.69
N GLU A 30 -6.07 1.49 -2.44
CA GLU A 30 -7.09 1.03 -3.37
C GLU A 30 -8.08 2.16 -3.67
N GLN A 31 -8.60 2.84 -2.65
CA GLN A 31 -9.52 3.96 -2.80
C GLN A 31 -8.93 5.09 -3.66
N ASP A 32 -7.68 5.48 -3.40
CA ASP A 32 -7.00 6.54 -4.14
C ASP A 32 -6.68 6.15 -5.60
N ALA A 33 -6.35 4.88 -5.83
CA ALA A 33 -6.09 4.38 -7.17
C ALA A 33 -7.41 4.25 -7.96
N GLN A 34 -8.47 3.77 -7.33
CA GLN A 34 -9.79 3.64 -7.91
C GLN A 34 -10.36 5.01 -8.33
N ALA A 35 -10.19 6.03 -7.49
CA ALA A 35 -10.60 7.40 -7.82
C ALA A 35 -9.85 7.96 -9.05
N GLU A 36 -8.55 7.68 -9.19
CA GLU A 36 -7.77 8.09 -10.37
C GLU A 36 -8.23 7.36 -11.63
N ILE A 37 -8.50 6.06 -11.54
CA ILE A 37 -9.03 5.28 -12.65
C ILE A 37 -10.37 5.88 -13.09
N GLN A 38 -11.30 6.09 -12.16
CA GLN A 38 -12.62 6.63 -12.49
C GLN A 38 -12.55 8.02 -13.15
N ALA A 39 -11.63 8.87 -12.69
CA ALA A 39 -11.44 10.20 -13.26
C ALA A 39 -10.84 10.18 -14.68
N ARG A 40 -10.28 9.05 -15.13
CA ARG A 40 -9.65 8.88 -16.45
C ARG A 40 -10.47 8.03 -17.41
N ILE A 41 -11.46 7.30 -16.91
CA ILE A 41 -12.37 6.52 -17.76
C ILE A 41 -13.21 7.48 -18.59
N ASP A 42 -13.14 7.28 -19.90
CA ASP A 42 -14.06 7.88 -20.86
C ASP A 42 -14.95 6.76 -21.42
N PRO A 43 -16.28 6.82 -21.19
CA PRO A 43 -17.24 5.80 -21.65
C PRO A 43 -17.24 5.57 -23.16
N ASN A 44 -16.77 6.54 -23.96
CA ASN A 44 -16.79 6.44 -25.42
C ASN A 44 -15.57 5.67 -25.98
N THR A 45 -14.48 5.62 -25.23
CA THR A 45 -13.20 5.04 -25.67
C THR A 45 -12.81 3.80 -24.86
N HIS A 46 -13.33 3.66 -23.64
CA HIS A 46 -13.02 2.55 -22.76
C HIS A 46 -14.10 1.46 -22.83
N LYS A 47 -13.66 0.21 -23.04
CA LYS A 47 -14.55 -0.96 -23.14
C LYS A 47 -15.34 -1.24 -21.85
N TYR A 48 -14.78 -0.88 -20.70
CA TYR A 48 -15.39 -1.10 -19.39
C TYR A 48 -15.42 0.21 -18.62
N VAL A 49 -16.55 0.51 -17.97
CA VAL A 49 -16.69 1.69 -17.11
C VAL A 49 -16.37 1.39 -15.64
N ASP A 50 -16.32 0.11 -15.29
CA ASP A 50 -16.11 -0.39 -13.93
C ASP A 50 -14.77 -1.12 -13.77
N TYR A 51 -13.68 -0.47 -14.16
CA TYR A 51 -12.34 -1.01 -13.88
C TYR A 51 -12.10 -1.05 -12.38
N ARG A 52 -11.84 -2.23 -11.82
CA ARG A 52 -11.51 -2.42 -10.40
C ARG A 52 -10.04 -2.71 -10.20
N ILE A 53 -9.47 -2.16 -9.13
CA ILE A 53 -8.13 -2.52 -8.69
C ILE A 53 -8.11 -3.99 -8.24
N ASN A 54 -7.09 -4.74 -8.68
CA ASN A 54 -6.85 -6.08 -8.16
C ASN A 54 -6.17 -5.99 -6.78
N ARG A 55 -6.94 -6.25 -5.73
CA ARG A 55 -6.49 -6.16 -4.33
C ARG A 55 -5.34 -7.11 -4.00
N ASN A 56 -5.29 -8.32 -4.59
CA ASN A 56 -4.19 -9.27 -4.34
C ASN A 56 -2.86 -8.74 -4.87
N ILE A 57 -2.87 -8.14 -6.08
CA ILE A 57 -1.69 -7.50 -6.66
C ILE A 57 -1.25 -6.30 -5.82
N LEU A 58 -2.21 -5.50 -5.34
CA LEU A 58 -1.94 -4.36 -4.48
C LEU A 58 -1.26 -4.78 -3.16
N ILE A 59 -1.84 -5.77 -2.47
CA ILE A 59 -1.30 -6.29 -1.21
C ILE A 59 0.11 -6.86 -1.43
N GLY A 60 0.33 -7.63 -2.50
CA GLY A 60 1.65 -8.16 -2.84
C GLY A 60 2.70 -7.06 -2.98
N LYS A 61 2.43 -6.05 -3.82
CA LYS A 61 3.34 -4.91 -4.02
C LYS A 61 3.59 -4.11 -2.74
N MET A 62 2.59 -3.98 -1.88
CA MET A 62 2.74 -3.26 -0.61
C MET A 62 3.55 -4.05 0.42
N LYS A 63 3.35 -5.36 0.49
CA LYS A 63 4.08 -6.25 1.40
C LYS A 63 5.58 -6.16 1.14
N ASP A 64 6.01 -6.31 -0.11
CA ASP A 64 7.43 -6.28 -0.48
C ASP A 64 8.08 -4.94 -0.13
N ARG A 65 7.35 -3.83 -0.33
CA ARG A 65 7.83 -2.49 0.04
C ARG A 65 7.93 -2.31 1.55
N LEU A 66 6.98 -2.83 2.31
CA LEU A 66 6.98 -2.71 3.76
C LEU A 66 8.07 -3.57 4.41
N ILE A 67 8.33 -4.76 3.87
CA ILE A 67 9.48 -5.58 4.26
C ILE A 67 10.78 -4.81 3.96
N ALA A 68 10.94 -4.24 2.77
CA ALA A 68 12.13 -3.46 2.43
C ALA A 68 12.32 -2.24 3.36
N ILE A 69 11.24 -1.57 3.74
CA ILE A 69 11.27 -0.46 4.70
C ILE A 69 11.66 -0.94 6.11
N ALA A 70 11.15 -2.09 6.54
CA ALA A 70 11.45 -2.66 7.86
C ALA A 70 12.91 -3.10 7.97
N LEU A 71 13.50 -3.59 6.87
CA LEU A 71 14.89 -4.02 6.80
C LEU A 71 15.89 -2.87 6.55
N GLU A 72 15.43 -1.65 6.27
CA GLU A 72 16.30 -0.51 6.04
C GLU A 72 16.88 0.03 7.35
N GLU A 73 18.21 -0.08 7.48
CA GLU A 73 18.96 0.33 8.67
C GLU A 73 19.11 1.86 8.76
N ASP A 74 19.32 2.53 7.62
CA ASP A 74 19.48 3.98 7.58
C ASP A 74 18.12 4.68 7.79
N GLY A 75 17.97 5.37 8.92
CA GLY A 75 16.73 6.05 9.27
C GLY A 75 16.25 7.08 8.24
N ARG A 76 17.16 7.74 7.51
CA ARG A 76 16.80 8.70 6.45
C ARG A 76 16.29 7.97 5.22
N LYS A 77 16.95 6.88 4.82
CA LYS A 77 16.50 6.05 3.68
C LYS A 77 15.16 5.39 4.00
N ARG A 78 14.97 4.93 5.23
CA ARG A 78 13.72 4.35 5.72
C ARG A 78 12.57 5.35 5.65
N GLU A 79 12.79 6.58 6.16
CA GLU A 79 11.80 7.66 6.08
C GLU A 79 11.51 8.07 4.63
N ALA A 80 12.53 8.13 3.76
CA ALA A 80 12.33 8.38 2.34
C ALA A 80 11.52 7.27 1.66
N ALA A 81 11.76 6.00 1.98
CA ALA A 81 11.00 4.86 1.49
C ALA A 81 9.53 4.89 1.99
N TRP A 82 9.31 5.22 3.26
CA TRP A 82 7.99 5.49 3.82
C TRP A 82 7.28 6.64 3.10
N ASN A 83 7.98 7.74 2.83
CA ASN A 83 7.43 8.88 2.10
C ASN A 83 7.13 8.56 0.64
N ARG A 84 7.89 7.67 -0.01
CA ARG A 84 7.54 7.19 -1.36
C ARG A 84 6.28 6.34 -1.34
N LEU A 85 6.13 5.45 -0.35
CA LEU A 85 4.93 4.64 -0.15
C LEU A 85 3.68 5.50 0.13
N ARG A 86 3.82 6.59 0.90
CA ARG A 86 2.76 7.58 1.19
C ARG A 86 2.56 8.62 0.07
N GLY A 87 3.59 8.94 -0.69
CA GLY A 87 3.63 10.03 -1.65
C GLY A 87 2.95 9.68 -2.98
N SER A 88 2.87 8.39 -3.33
CA SER A 88 1.95 7.89 -4.37
C SER A 88 0.48 8.16 -4.03
N THR A 89 0.17 8.26 -2.74
CA THR A 89 -1.16 8.50 -2.16
C THR A 89 -1.45 10.02 -2.12
N ARG A 90 -0.46 10.84 -1.72
CA ARG A 90 -0.64 12.29 -1.45
C ARG A 90 -0.54 13.24 -2.66
N ARG A 91 0.25 12.93 -3.69
CA ARG A 91 0.45 13.84 -4.85
C ARG A 91 -0.82 14.09 -5.68
N LYS A 92 -1.81 13.19 -5.62
CA LYS A 92 -3.10 13.37 -6.31
C LYS A 92 -4.03 14.37 -5.62
N ARG A 93 -3.98 14.47 -4.28
CA ARG A 93 -4.85 15.37 -3.50
C ARG A 93 -4.66 16.85 -3.85
N ARG A 94 -3.43 17.27 -4.14
CA ARG A 94 -3.10 18.67 -4.43
C ARG A 94 -3.44 19.09 -5.87
N ALA A 95 -3.54 18.12 -6.80
CA ALA A 95 -3.98 18.37 -8.17
C ALA A 95 -5.50 18.50 -8.29
N ILE A 96 -6.25 17.89 -7.35
CA ILE A 96 -7.73 17.93 -7.32
C ILE A 96 -8.24 19.22 -6.64
N LEU A 97 -7.51 19.78 -5.69
CA LEU A 97 -7.91 21.00 -4.96
C LEU A 97 -7.58 22.32 -5.69
N ASN A 98 -6.91 22.26 -6.85
CA ASN A 98 -6.51 23.42 -7.65
C ASN A 98 -7.16 23.42 -9.05
N LYS A 99 -8.29 22.74 -9.25
CA LYS A 99 -9.11 22.80 -10.46
C LYS A 99 -10.52 23.23 -10.13
#